data_AF-A0A1Q5BUD2-F1
#
_entry.id   AF-A0A1Q5BUD2-F1
#
_cell.length_a   1.000
_cell.length_b   1.000
_cell.length_c   1.000
_cell.angle_alpha   90.00
_cell.angle_beta   90.00
_cell.angle_gamma   90.00
#
_symmetry.space_group_name_H-M   'P 1'
#
loop_
_entity.id
_entity.type
_entity.pdbx_description
1 polymer ?
#
loop_
_entity_poly.entity_id
_entity_poly.type
_entity_poly.pdbx_seq_one_letter_code
_entity_poly.pdbx_strand_id
1 'polypeptide(L)'
;MTSTPRLDSLTAGGTNKVPDGIRLADGHMLTLNVAPGGATAEVFLFPGLNAPDTEAWENEDQWEVWLTGGEFGDGSLYLDVPIEAVRDLIVQHGGEHENQEAPYAPEKPETAEAIASRALTERGITAHRDDDAGNTWLVIGHNQTRKGFPRMLAEPYVVLYLYSDADDEEITVDRAPATGDEWTVLAGDGTGAEREVITRPADQFADCVEAITAWLAAPQVTPSRTE
;
A
#
# COMPACT_ATOMS: atom_id res chain seq x y z
N MET A 1 13.57 -16.18 36.58
CA MET A 1 12.35 -15.64 35.98
C MET A 1 12.78 -14.59 34.99
N THR A 2 12.54 -14.84 33.71
CA THR A 2 12.74 -13.82 32.67
C THR A 2 11.60 -12.81 32.82
N SER A 3 11.93 -11.53 32.95
CA SER A 3 10.93 -10.45 33.12
C SER A 3 10.24 -10.18 31.79
N THR A 4 8.93 -9.92 31.78
CA THR A 4 8.17 -9.53 30.58
C THR A 4 7.47 -8.17 30.80
N PRO A 5 8.25 -7.08 30.98
CA PRO A 5 7.72 -5.78 31.36
C PRO A 5 6.76 -5.17 30.33
N ARG A 6 6.95 -5.41 29.02
CA ARG A 6 6.05 -4.94 27.97
C ARG A 6 4.72 -5.66 28.06
N LEU A 7 4.71 -6.99 28.19
CA LEU A 7 3.49 -7.77 28.39
C LEU A 7 2.74 -7.32 29.66
N ASP A 8 3.45 -7.12 30.76
CA ASP A 8 2.86 -6.67 32.02
C ASP A 8 2.22 -5.28 31.88
N SER A 9 2.90 -4.36 31.19
CA SER A 9 2.39 -3.02 30.91
C SER A 9 1.12 -3.05 30.04
N LEU A 10 1.12 -3.86 28.98
CA LEU A 10 -0.02 -3.96 28.07
C LEU A 10 -1.21 -4.66 28.74
N THR A 11 -0.96 -5.68 29.56
CA THR A 11 -2.01 -6.35 30.34
C THR A 11 -2.61 -5.41 31.38
N ALA A 12 -1.79 -4.62 32.07
CA ALA A 12 -2.28 -3.67 33.07
C ALA A 12 -3.06 -2.50 32.46
N GLY A 13 -2.57 -1.94 31.36
CA GLY A 13 -3.15 -0.75 30.71
C GLY A 13 -4.22 -1.05 29.66
N GLY A 14 -4.24 -2.28 29.13
CA GLY A 14 -4.97 -2.62 27.91
C GLY A 14 -4.37 -1.98 26.67
N THR A 15 -4.86 -2.39 25.50
CA THR A 15 -4.42 -1.91 24.19
C THR A 15 -5.41 -0.92 23.55
N ASN A 16 -6.46 -0.51 24.28
CA ASN A 16 -7.51 0.40 23.78
C ASN A 16 -8.16 -0.03 22.46
N LYS A 17 -8.27 -1.35 22.22
CA LYS A 17 -8.79 -1.95 20.97
C LYS A 17 -7.93 -1.71 19.72
N VAL A 18 -6.68 -1.28 19.91
CA VAL A 18 -5.69 -1.16 18.82
C VAL A 18 -4.59 -2.16 19.14
N PRO A 19 -4.35 -3.20 18.32
CA PRO A 19 -3.29 -4.17 18.58
C PRO A 19 -1.94 -3.49 18.81
N ASP A 20 -1.19 -3.96 19.81
CA ASP A 20 0.13 -3.44 20.14
C ASP A 20 1.17 -4.57 20.16
N GLY A 21 2.40 -4.25 19.78
CA GLY A 21 3.46 -5.20 19.52
C GLY A 21 4.32 -5.55 20.74
N ILE A 22 4.80 -6.79 20.76
CA ILE A 22 5.92 -7.24 21.58
C ILE A 22 6.97 -7.84 20.66
N ARG A 23 8.20 -7.29 20.74
CA ARG A 23 9.35 -7.87 20.07
C ARG A 23 10.06 -8.84 20.99
N LEU A 24 10.39 -10.03 20.48
CA LEU A 24 11.05 -11.11 21.20
C LEU A 24 12.58 -11.02 21.05
N ALA A 25 13.32 -11.56 22.02
CA ALA A 25 14.78 -11.44 22.08
C ALA A 25 15.50 -12.07 20.87
N ASP A 26 14.89 -13.05 20.22
CA ASP A 26 15.39 -13.69 19.00
C ASP A 26 15.01 -12.95 17.70
N GLY A 27 14.33 -11.81 17.81
CA GLY A 27 13.98 -10.94 16.70
C GLY A 27 12.57 -11.16 16.12
N HIS A 28 11.86 -12.20 16.54
CA HIS A 28 10.45 -12.39 16.18
C HIS A 28 9.55 -11.33 16.83
N MET A 29 8.32 -11.22 16.34
CA MET A 29 7.33 -10.27 16.84
C MET A 29 5.98 -10.95 16.94
N LEU A 30 5.19 -10.51 17.92
CA LEU A 30 3.76 -10.77 18.02
C LEU A 30 3.03 -9.45 18.29
N THR A 31 1.75 -9.37 17.96
CA THR A 31 0.88 -8.32 18.51
C THR A 31 -0.16 -8.93 19.42
N LEU A 32 -0.67 -8.13 20.34
CA LEU A 32 -1.79 -8.50 21.18
C LEU A 32 -2.85 -7.39 21.24
N ASN A 33 -4.09 -7.81 21.40
CA ASN A 33 -5.21 -6.95 21.78
C ASN A 33 -5.78 -7.48 23.10
N VAL A 34 -5.71 -6.67 24.16
CA VAL A 34 -6.08 -7.06 25.51
C VAL A 34 -6.83 -5.94 26.22
N ALA A 35 -7.88 -6.30 26.95
CA ALA A 35 -8.56 -5.38 27.85
C ALA A 35 -7.68 -5.07 29.08
N PRO A 36 -7.80 -3.89 29.70
CA PRO A 36 -7.08 -3.60 30.94
C PRO A 36 -7.42 -4.63 32.03
N GLY A 37 -6.40 -5.33 32.53
CA GLY A 37 -6.55 -6.43 33.50
C GLY A 37 -7.12 -7.74 32.93
N GLY A 38 -7.15 -7.90 31.60
CA GLY A 38 -7.66 -9.09 30.93
C GLY A 38 -6.84 -10.35 31.25
N ALA A 39 -7.54 -11.48 31.40
CA ALA A 39 -6.90 -12.78 31.61
C ALA A 39 -6.52 -13.48 30.29
N THR A 40 -7.13 -13.04 29.18
CA THR A 40 -6.91 -13.54 27.82
C THR A 40 -6.72 -12.36 26.87
N ALA A 41 -6.08 -12.62 25.72
CA ALA A 41 -5.84 -11.67 24.65
C ALA A 41 -6.12 -12.30 23.27
N GLU A 42 -6.40 -11.45 22.29
CA GLU A 42 -6.25 -11.83 20.88
C GLU A 42 -4.78 -11.64 20.52
N VAL A 43 -4.14 -12.63 19.90
CA VAL A 43 -2.70 -12.64 19.63
C VAL A 43 -2.44 -12.96 18.18
N PHE A 44 -1.74 -12.06 17.49
CA PHE A 44 -1.27 -12.29 16.13
C PHE A 44 0.21 -12.66 16.14
N LEU A 45 0.55 -13.81 15.55
CA LEU A 45 1.93 -14.27 15.37
C LEU A 45 2.38 -13.94 13.94
N PHE A 46 3.47 -13.17 13.81
CA PHE A 46 4.04 -12.85 12.51
C PHE A 46 4.71 -14.07 11.86
N PRO A 47 4.89 -14.08 10.53
CA PRO A 47 5.57 -15.17 9.82
C PRO A 47 6.90 -15.56 10.46
N GLY A 48 7.10 -16.87 10.65
CA GLY A 48 8.29 -17.44 11.31
C GLY A 48 8.11 -17.71 12.81
N LEU A 49 7.09 -17.14 13.46
CA LEU A 49 6.72 -17.43 14.85
C LEU A 49 5.55 -18.42 14.88
N ASN A 50 5.79 -19.65 15.34
CA ASN A 50 4.76 -20.69 15.41
C ASN A 50 4.11 -20.71 16.80
N ALA A 51 2.80 -20.93 16.84
CA ALA A 51 2.11 -21.19 18.10
C ALA A 51 2.57 -22.52 18.73
N PRO A 52 2.73 -22.58 20.06
CA PRO A 52 2.93 -23.82 20.78
C PRO A 52 1.76 -24.80 20.63
N ASP A 53 2.05 -26.08 20.46
CA ASP A 53 1.04 -27.16 20.38
C ASP A 53 0.43 -27.45 21.77
N THR A 54 -0.50 -26.60 22.20
CA THR A 54 -1.20 -26.66 23.50
C THR A 54 -2.62 -26.11 23.38
N GLU A 55 -3.51 -26.50 24.30
CA GLU A 55 -4.92 -26.05 24.32
C GLU A 55 -5.09 -24.52 24.28
N ALA A 56 -4.12 -23.78 24.83
CA ALA A 56 -4.13 -22.32 24.87
C ALA A 56 -4.08 -21.65 23.48
N TRP A 57 -3.65 -22.37 22.45
CA TRP A 57 -3.46 -21.87 21.08
C TRP A 57 -4.33 -22.60 20.05
N GLU A 58 -5.37 -23.33 20.48
CA GLU A 58 -6.24 -24.08 19.56
C GLU A 58 -7.26 -23.19 18.83
N ASN A 59 -7.59 -22.02 19.37
CA ASN A 59 -8.60 -21.12 18.83
C ASN A 59 -8.02 -20.17 17.76
N GLU A 60 -7.48 -20.74 16.69
CA GLU A 60 -6.97 -20.00 15.53
C GLU A 60 -8.14 -19.41 14.72
N ASP A 61 -8.15 -18.09 14.53
CA ASP A 61 -9.09 -17.42 13.65
C ASP A 61 -8.52 -17.34 12.23
N GLN A 62 -8.86 -18.35 11.43
CA GLN A 62 -8.45 -18.46 10.04
C GLN A 62 -9.18 -17.48 9.11
N TRP A 63 -10.17 -16.71 9.60
CA TRP A 63 -11.07 -15.89 8.77
C TRP A 63 -10.64 -14.41 8.75
N GLU A 64 -9.92 -13.93 9.76
CA GLU A 64 -9.44 -12.55 9.85
C GLU A 64 -8.43 -12.17 8.74
N VAL A 65 -7.55 -13.09 8.33
CA VAL A 65 -6.63 -12.87 7.21
C VAL A 65 -7.39 -12.58 5.90
N TRP A 66 -8.53 -13.26 5.71
CA TRP A 66 -9.39 -13.09 4.54
C TRP A 66 -10.21 -11.79 4.61
N LEU A 67 -10.69 -11.38 5.80
CA LEU A 67 -11.51 -10.17 5.97
C LEU A 67 -10.72 -8.86 5.98
N THR A 68 -9.44 -8.91 6.37
CA THR A 68 -8.54 -7.73 6.40
C THR A 68 -7.76 -7.51 5.09
N GLY A 69 -8.03 -8.32 4.06
CA GLY A 69 -7.35 -8.20 2.77
C GLY A 69 -5.84 -8.47 2.84
N GLY A 70 -5.37 -9.25 3.82
CA GLY A 70 -3.96 -9.60 3.97
C GLY A 70 -3.05 -8.49 4.53
N GLU A 71 -3.59 -7.40 5.10
CA GLU A 71 -2.78 -6.29 5.66
C GLU A 71 -1.78 -6.72 6.76
N PHE A 72 -1.97 -7.91 7.36
CA PHE A 72 -1.08 -8.46 8.40
C PHE A 72 -0.07 -9.52 7.89
N GLY A 73 -0.04 -9.83 6.59
CA GLY A 73 0.82 -10.87 6.01
C GLY A 73 0.42 -12.30 6.40
N ASP A 74 1.21 -13.30 5.97
CA ASP A 74 0.99 -14.75 6.17
C ASP A 74 1.10 -15.23 7.65
N GLY A 75 0.71 -14.41 8.62
CA GLY A 75 0.70 -14.75 10.04
C GLY A 75 -0.60 -15.44 10.49
N SER A 76 -0.64 -15.84 11.77
CA SER A 76 -1.79 -16.53 12.38
C SER A 76 -2.35 -15.71 13.54
N LEU A 77 -3.67 -15.55 13.57
CA LEU A 77 -4.40 -14.92 14.67
C LEU A 77 -5.00 -15.99 15.58
N TYR A 78 -4.82 -15.83 16.90
CA TYR A 78 -5.38 -16.70 17.92
C TYR A 78 -6.25 -15.88 18.88
N LEU A 79 -7.46 -16.37 19.15
CA LEU A 79 -8.41 -15.72 20.03
C LEU A 79 -8.36 -16.35 21.42
N ASP A 80 -8.68 -15.57 22.45
CA ASP A 80 -8.80 -16.02 23.84
C ASP A 80 -7.53 -16.68 24.42
N VAL A 81 -6.34 -16.28 23.95
CA VAL A 81 -5.06 -16.83 24.44
C VAL A 81 -4.81 -16.35 25.87
N PRO A 82 -4.64 -17.26 26.86
CA PRO A 82 -4.30 -16.86 28.23
C PRO A 82 -2.99 -16.07 28.29
N ILE A 83 -2.95 -14.99 29.09
CA ILE A 83 -1.74 -14.15 29.23
C ILE A 83 -0.52 -14.95 29.70
N GLU A 84 -0.73 -15.97 30.53
CA GLU A 84 0.37 -16.86 30.95
C GLU A 84 0.93 -17.68 29.77
N ALA A 85 0.11 -18.10 28.81
CA ALA A 85 0.59 -18.78 27.61
C ALA A 85 1.40 -17.84 26.69
N VAL A 86 1.01 -16.55 26.60
CA VAL A 86 1.79 -15.52 25.91
C VAL A 86 3.14 -15.30 26.61
N ARG A 87 3.14 -15.27 27.95
CA ARG A 87 4.36 -15.14 28.75
C ARG A 87 5.30 -16.33 28.53
N ASP A 88 4.78 -17.54 28.50
CA ASP A 88 5.54 -18.76 28.24
C ASP A 88 6.17 -18.73 26.84
N LEU A 89 5.43 -18.28 25.82
CA LEU A 89 5.96 -18.07 24.47
C LEU A 89 7.12 -17.05 24.47
N ILE A 90 6.94 -15.90 25.13
CA ILE A 90 8.01 -14.90 25.25
C ILE A 90 9.26 -15.50 25.90
N VAL A 91 9.10 -16.29 26.97
CA VAL A 91 10.21 -16.96 27.66
C VAL A 91 10.91 -17.98 26.75
N GLN A 92 10.15 -18.75 25.98
CA GLN A 92 10.68 -19.72 25.01
C GLN A 92 11.57 -19.06 23.96
N HIS A 93 11.24 -17.82 23.57
CA HIS A 93 12.00 -17.01 22.61
C HIS A 93 13.09 -16.13 23.26
N GLY A 94 13.51 -16.44 24.49
CA GLY A 94 14.61 -15.76 25.17
C GLY A 94 14.22 -14.49 25.94
N GLY A 95 12.93 -14.19 26.03
CA GLY A 95 12.38 -13.00 26.67
C GLY A 95 11.98 -11.90 25.69
N GLU A 96 11.64 -10.74 26.23
CA GLU A 96 11.38 -9.55 25.43
C GLU A 96 12.69 -8.94 24.92
N HIS A 97 12.67 -8.42 23.70
CA HIS A 97 13.78 -7.66 23.13
C HIS A 97 14.01 -6.35 23.92
N GLU A 98 15.26 -5.89 24.04
CA GLU A 98 15.59 -4.65 24.76
C GLU A 98 15.01 -3.38 24.10
N ASN A 99 14.89 -3.42 22.77
CA ASN A 99 14.21 -2.39 21.98
C ASN A 99 12.81 -2.89 21.56
N GLN A 100 11.76 -2.26 22.08
CA GLN A 100 10.35 -2.52 21.78
C GLN A 100 9.76 -1.58 20.72
N GLU A 101 10.57 -0.68 20.14
CA GLU A 101 10.16 0.04 18.94
C GLU A 101 9.90 -1.00 17.84
N ALA A 102 8.75 -0.87 17.18
CA ALA A 102 8.46 -1.69 16.02
C ALA A 102 9.64 -1.57 15.04
N PRO A 103 10.17 -2.68 14.48
CA PRO A 103 11.00 -2.54 13.29
C PRO A 103 10.17 -1.70 12.31
N TYR A 104 10.76 -0.65 11.74
CA TYR A 104 10.09 0.21 10.76
C TYR A 104 9.22 -0.70 9.89
N ALA A 105 7.89 -0.53 9.95
CA ALA A 105 7.02 -1.16 8.98
C ALA A 105 7.67 -0.88 7.62
N PRO A 106 7.82 -1.89 6.72
CA PRO A 106 8.33 -1.60 5.39
C PRO A 106 7.52 -0.40 4.91
N GLU A 107 8.21 0.71 4.60
CA GLU A 107 7.53 1.93 4.18
C GLU A 107 6.48 1.51 3.16
N LYS A 108 5.19 1.86 3.40
CA LYS A 108 4.12 1.49 2.47
C LYS A 108 4.66 1.79 1.07
N PRO A 109 4.78 0.78 0.20
CA PRO A 109 5.52 0.94 -1.03
C PRO A 109 4.87 2.10 -1.78
N GLU A 110 5.72 3.01 -2.26
CA GLU A 110 5.28 4.27 -2.83
C GLU A 110 4.28 4.00 -3.96
N THR A 111 3.12 4.67 -3.94
CA THR A 111 2.08 4.44 -4.94
C THR A 111 2.55 4.89 -6.32
N ALA A 112 1.97 4.30 -7.35
CA ALA A 112 2.16 4.74 -8.73
C ALA A 112 1.90 6.25 -8.89
N GLU A 113 0.85 6.79 -8.26
CA GLU A 113 0.58 8.23 -8.24
C GLU A 113 1.76 9.03 -7.67
N ALA A 114 2.30 8.63 -6.53
CA ALA A 114 3.38 9.35 -5.87
C ALA A 114 4.67 9.31 -6.69
N ILE A 115 5.02 8.13 -7.23
CA ILE A 115 6.16 7.95 -8.15
C ILE A 115 6.02 8.85 -9.37
N ALA A 116 4.86 8.80 -10.03
CA ALA A 116 4.62 9.54 -11.26
C ALA A 116 4.55 11.05 -11.02
N SER A 117 3.84 11.49 -9.98
CA SER A 117 3.71 12.90 -9.62
C SER A 117 5.05 13.52 -9.28
N ARG A 118 5.92 12.80 -8.55
CA ARG A 118 7.28 13.26 -8.25
C ARG A 118 8.09 13.46 -9.54
N ALA A 119 8.16 12.44 -10.40
CA ALA A 119 8.94 12.51 -11.63
C ALA A 119 8.45 13.59 -12.60
N LEU A 120 7.13 13.77 -12.72
CA LEU A 120 6.53 14.82 -13.55
C LEU A 120 6.79 16.21 -12.96
N THR A 121 6.68 16.37 -11.64
CA THR A 121 6.97 17.63 -10.94
C THR A 121 8.43 18.06 -11.11
N GLU A 122 9.37 17.12 -11.08
CA GLU A 122 10.79 17.38 -11.36
C GLU A 122 11.03 17.94 -12.77
N ARG A 123 10.13 17.64 -13.72
CA ARG A 123 10.11 18.22 -15.08
C ARG A 123 9.29 19.50 -15.19
N GLY A 124 8.73 19.99 -14.09
CA GLY A 124 7.82 21.14 -14.07
C GLY A 124 6.44 20.84 -14.69
N ILE A 125 6.05 19.57 -14.76
CA ILE A 125 4.78 19.12 -15.32
C ILE A 125 3.79 18.90 -14.17
N THR A 126 2.62 19.52 -14.28
CA THR A 126 1.50 19.32 -13.36
C THR A 126 0.60 18.21 -13.89
N ALA A 127 0.36 17.22 -13.03
CA ALA A 127 -0.60 16.15 -13.25
C ALA A 127 -1.74 16.25 -12.22
N HIS A 128 -2.90 15.73 -12.59
CA HIS A 128 -4.09 15.72 -11.75
C HIS A 128 -4.65 14.32 -11.67
N ARG A 129 -4.85 13.81 -10.46
CA ARG A 129 -5.56 12.55 -10.25
C ARG A 129 -7.02 12.67 -10.67
N ASP A 130 -7.53 11.63 -11.31
CA ASP A 130 -8.94 11.45 -11.64
C ASP A 130 -9.34 9.99 -11.34
N ASP A 131 -10.63 9.76 -11.16
CA ASP A 131 -11.19 8.44 -10.92
C ASP A 131 -12.57 8.28 -11.57
N ASP A 132 -12.80 7.13 -12.21
CA ASP A 132 -14.11 6.75 -12.74
C ASP A 132 -14.25 5.23 -12.79
N ALA A 133 -15.46 4.75 -12.49
CA ALA A 133 -15.84 3.34 -12.57
C ALA A 133 -14.87 2.36 -11.86
N GLY A 134 -14.19 2.80 -10.80
CA GLY A 134 -13.22 1.99 -10.05
C GLY A 134 -11.79 2.01 -10.60
N ASN A 135 -11.55 2.72 -11.70
CA ASN A 135 -10.23 2.93 -12.28
C ASN A 135 -9.67 4.29 -11.86
N THR A 136 -8.34 4.38 -11.74
CA THR A 136 -7.67 5.63 -11.34
C THR A 136 -6.47 5.92 -12.22
N TRP A 137 -6.28 7.21 -12.53
CA TRP A 137 -5.23 7.66 -13.44
C TRP A 137 -4.81 9.11 -13.19
N LEU A 138 -3.73 9.52 -13.85
CA LEU A 138 -3.27 10.90 -13.89
C LEU A 138 -3.61 11.55 -15.23
N VAL A 139 -4.16 12.76 -15.19
CA VAL A 139 -4.46 13.60 -16.35
C VAL A 139 -3.49 14.78 -16.39
N ILE A 140 -2.84 14.97 -17.54
CA ILE A 140 -1.93 16.06 -17.83
C ILE A 140 -2.50 16.89 -18.98
N GLY A 141 -2.84 18.15 -18.73
CA GLY A 141 -3.31 19.07 -19.78
C GLY A 141 -2.15 19.64 -20.59
N HIS A 142 -2.36 19.99 -21.86
CA HIS A 142 -1.29 20.64 -22.64
C HIS A 142 -0.90 22.03 -22.07
N ASN A 143 -1.89 22.81 -21.62
CA ASN A 143 -1.65 24.12 -21.02
C ASN A 143 -1.25 24.03 -19.54
N GLN A 144 0.06 23.92 -19.30
CA GLN A 144 0.68 23.84 -17.98
C GLN A 144 0.61 25.13 -17.13
N THR A 145 0.13 26.25 -17.68
CA THR A 145 -0.03 27.50 -16.92
C THR A 145 -1.43 27.67 -16.33
N ARG A 146 -2.39 26.85 -16.75
CA ARG A 146 -3.74 26.86 -16.22
C ARG A 146 -3.73 26.37 -14.77
N LYS A 147 -4.55 27.00 -13.93
CA LYS A 147 -4.87 26.48 -12.60
C LYS A 147 -6.05 25.53 -12.66
N GLY A 148 -5.96 24.42 -11.93
CA GLY A 148 -7.03 23.43 -11.81
C GLY A 148 -7.02 22.38 -12.92
N PHE A 149 -7.98 21.47 -12.82
CA PHE A 149 -8.07 20.27 -13.64
C PHE A 149 -8.17 20.59 -15.16
N PRO A 150 -7.53 19.79 -16.04
CA PRO A 150 -7.63 19.96 -17.50
C PRO A 150 -9.07 19.86 -18.01
N ARG A 151 -9.39 20.60 -19.08
CA ARG A 151 -10.72 20.48 -19.71
C ARG A 151 -10.74 19.31 -20.68
N MET A 152 -10.95 18.12 -20.12
CA MET A 152 -11.17 16.91 -20.91
C MET A 152 -12.31 17.15 -21.90
N LEU A 153 -12.21 16.59 -23.12
CA LEU A 153 -13.17 16.77 -24.21
C LEU A 153 -13.37 18.22 -24.71
N ALA A 154 -12.45 19.12 -24.40
CA ALA A 154 -12.40 20.45 -25.01
C ALA A 154 -10.99 20.86 -25.44
N GLU A 155 -9.96 20.24 -24.85
CA GLU A 155 -8.56 20.54 -25.12
C GLU A 155 -7.73 19.24 -25.11
N PRO A 156 -6.59 19.20 -25.80
CA PRO A 156 -5.70 18.04 -25.75
C PRO A 156 -5.14 17.77 -24.35
N TYR A 157 -5.11 16.49 -24.00
CA TYR A 157 -4.67 15.99 -22.71
C TYR A 157 -3.89 14.68 -22.90
N VAL A 158 -3.18 14.29 -21.85
CA VAL A 158 -2.56 12.98 -21.71
C VAL A 158 -3.12 12.30 -20.47
N VAL A 159 -3.36 11.00 -20.59
CA VAL A 159 -3.68 10.10 -19.47
C VAL A 159 -2.49 9.19 -19.23
N LEU A 160 -2.12 9.02 -17.96
CA LEU A 160 -1.07 8.10 -17.51
C LEU A 160 -1.66 7.20 -16.42
N TYR A 161 -1.52 5.89 -16.57
CA TYR A 161 -1.93 4.91 -15.57
C TYR A 161 -1.01 3.70 -15.56
N LEU A 162 -1.09 2.93 -14.48
CA LEU A 162 -0.51 1.60 -14.39
C LEU A 162 -1.60 0.57 -14.75
N TYR A 163 -1.25 -0.39 -15.58
CA TYR A 163 -2.11 -1.48 -16.03
C TYR A 163 -1.58 -2.82 -15.51
N SER A 164 -2.49 -3.68 -15.07
CA SER A 164 -2.24 -5.07 -14.72
C SER A 164 -3.25 -5.98 -15.42
N ASP A 165 -2.76 -7.08 -15.97
CA ASP A 165 -3.58 -8.20 -16.50
C ASP A 165 -3.55 -9.41 -15.55
N ALA A 166 -3.05 -9.23 -14.32
CA ALA A 166 -2.97 -10.31 -13.34
C ALA A 166 -4.32 -10.50 -12.62
N ASP A 167 -4.93 -11.68 -12.81
CA ASP A 167 -6.19 -12.19 -12.23
C ASP A 167 -7.47 -11.37 -12.53
N ASP A 168 -7.39 -10.03 -12.56
CA ASP A 168 -8.42 -9.10 -13.02
C ASP A 168 -7.75 -7.89 -13.72
N GLU A 169 -8.26 -7.47 -14.88
CA GLU A 169 -7.77 -6.28 -15.58
C GLU A 169 -7.94 -5.03 -14.70
N GLU A 170 -6.83 -4.35 -14.38
CA GLU A 170 -6.82 -3.20 -13.47
C GLU A 170 -6.15 -1.99 -14.13
N ILE A 171 -6.79 -0.81 -14.01
CA ILE A 171 -6.22 0.50 -14.34
C ILE A 171 -6.16 1.32 -13.07
N THR A 172 -4.96 1.59 -12.56
CA THR A 172 -4.80 2.22 -11.24
C THR A 172 -3.56 3.11 -11.14
N VAL A 173 -3.60 4.03 -10.20
CA VAL A 173 -2.41 4.71 -9.65
C VAL A 173 -2.33 4.64 -8.12
N ASP A 174 -3.25 3.92 -7.47
CA ASP A 174 -3.41 3.94 -6.01
C ASP A 174 -2.52 2.93 -5.27
N ARG A 175 -1.93 1.97 -5.98
CA ARG A 175 -0.98 0.99 -5.41
C ARG A 175 0.42 1.13 -6.00
N ALA A 176 1.38 0.48 -5.36
CA ALA A 176 2.74 0.41 -5.88
C ALA A 176 2.80 -0.46 -7.15
N PRO A 177 3.69 -0.12 -8.10
CA PRO A 177 3.96 -0.99 -9.23
C PRO A 177 4.56 -2.33 -8.81
N ALA A 178 4.02 -3.41 -9.37
CA ALA A 178 4.44 -4.78 -9.18
C ALA A 178 5.14 -5.32 -10.44
N THR A 179 5.79 -6.48 -10.30
CA THR A 179 6.39 -7.17 -11.45
C THR A 179 5.28 -7.66 -12.38
N GLY A 180 5.36 -7.28 -13.65
CA GLY A 180 4.35 -7.62 -14.66
C GLY A 180 3.41 -6.48 -15.01
N ASP A 181 3.35 -5.42 -14.19
CA ASP A 181 2.57 -4.24 -14.52
C ASP A 181 3.21 -3.43 -15.67
N GLU A 182 2.36 -2.67 -16.36
CA GLU A 182 2.76 -1.79 -17.46
C GLU A 182 2.25 -0.36 -17.26
N TRP A 183 3.14 0.62 -17.41
CA TRP A 183 2.77 2.02 -17.55
C TRP A 183 2.24 2.30 -18.95
N THR A 184 1.03 2.85 -19.04
CA THR A 184 0.42 3.24 -20.31
C THR A 184 0.21 4.74 -20.35
N VAL A 185 0.56 5.36 -21.48
CA VAL A 185 0.32 6.76 -21.77
C VAL A 185 -0.59 6.88 -22.99
N LEU A 186 -1.75 7.51 -22.80
CA LEU A 186 -2.68 7.85 -23.88
C LEU A 186 -2.70 9.36 -24.11
N ALA A 187 -2.85 9.79 -25.36
CA ALA A 187 -3.08 11.20 -25.69
C ALA A 187 -4.48 11.37 -26.28
N GLY A 188 -5.28 12.22 -25.63
CA GLY A 188 -6.57 12.67 -26.12
C GLY A 188 -6.43 13.98 -26.91
N ASP A 189 -7.16 14.11 -28.01
CA ASP A 189 -7.18 15.33 -28.83
C ASP A 189 -8.21 16.37 -28.37
N GLY A 190 -8.94 16.08 -27.29
CA GLY A 190 -10.02 16.92 -26.78
C GLY A 190 -11.36 16.75 -27.50
N THR A 191 -11.50 15.77 -28.41
CA THR A 191 -12.78 15.40 -29.04
C THR A 191 -13.35 14.09 -28.49
N GLY A 192 -12.64 13.46 -27.56
CA GLY A 192 -12.93 12.12 -27.05
C GLY A 192 -12.21 11.01 -27.81
N ALA A 193 -11.43 11.34 -28.85
CA ALA A 193 -10.52 10.40 -29.46
C ALA A 193 -9.21 10.33 -28.66
N GLU A 194 -8.86 9.13 -28.23
CA GLU A 194 -7.60 8.83 -27.54
C GLU A 194 -6.74 7.91 -28.40
N ARG A 195 -5.42 8.10 -28.32
CA ARG A 195 -4.45 7.21 -28.95
C ARG A 195 -3.36 6.84 -27.96
N GLU A 196 -2.89 5.61 -28.04
CA GLU A 196 -1.70 5.21 -27.31
C GLU A 196 -0.47 6.01 -27.81
N VAL A 197 0.30 6.49 -26.85
CA VAL A 197 1.60 7.12 -27.08
C VAL A 197 2.70 6.11 -26.84
N ILE A 198 2.66 5.42 -25.70
CA ILE A 198 3.66 4.43 -25.30
C ILE A 198 3.09 3.55 -24.17
N THR A 199 3.45 2.27 -24.20
CA THR A 199 3.28 1.33 -23.08
C THR A 199 4.62 0.71 -22.72
N ARG A 200 4.95 0.65 -21.43
CA ARG A 200 6.25 0.16 -20.94
C ARG A 200 6.10 -0.66 -19.65
N PRO A 201 6.95 -1.65 -19.42
CA PRO A 201 7.00 -2.32 -18.12
C PRO A 201 7.21 -1.34 -16.96
N ALA A 202 6.74 -1.71 -15.77
CA ALA A 202 6.81 -0.89 -14.56
C ALA A 202 8.20 -0.30 -14.25
N ASP A 203 9.27 -1.03 -14.56
CA ASP A 203 10.67 -0.63 -14.34
C ASP A 203 11.21 0.38 -15.37
N GLN A 204 10.45 0.67 -16.42
CA GLN A 204 10.79 1.58 -17.52
C GLN A 204 9.96 2.86 -17.53
N PHE A 205 9.42 3.26 -16.37
CA PHE A 205 8.59 4.47 -16.23
C PHE A 205 9.24 5.77 -16.78
N ALA A 206 10.57 5.88 -16.73
CA ALA A 206 11.28 7.04 -17.25
C ALA A 206 10.98 7.32 -18.74
N ASP A 207 10.76 6.27 -19.55
CA ASP A 207 10.40 6.41 -20.97
C ASP A 207 9.02 7.07 -21.14
N CYS A 208 8.08 6.78 -20.24
CA CYS A 208 6.76 7.42 -20.22
C CYS A 208 6.88 8.91 -19.91
N VAL A 209 7.72 9.29 -18.95
CA VAL A 209 7.98 10.71 -18.61
C VAL A 209 8.59 11.47 -19.80
N GLU A 210 9.53 10.86 -20.51
CA GLU A 210 10.10 11.45 -21.73
C GLU A 210 9.05 11.59 -22.84
N ALA A 211 8.19 10.59 -23.03
CA ALA A 211 7.11 10.66 -24.01
C ALA A 211 6.11 11.79 -23.70
N ILE A 212 5.74 11.98 -22.44
CA ILE A 212 4.88 13.08 -21.99
C ILE A 212 5.57 14.44 -22.23
N THR A 213 6.86 14.54 -21.89
CA THR A 213 7.65 15.75 -22.11
C THR A 213 7.72 16.11 -23.60
N ALA A 214 7.98 15.13 -24.46
CA ALA A 214 8.00 15.31 -25.91
C ALA A 214 6.63 15.72 -26.45
N TRP A 215 5.54 15.15 -25.93
CA TRP A 215 4.19 15.54 -26.30
C TRP A 215 3.86 16.99 -25.93
N LEU A 216 4.25 17.43 -24.73
CA LEU A 216 4.06 18.83 -24.30
C LEU A 216 4.86 19.82 -25.16
N ALA A 217 6.05 19.43 -25.62
CA ALA A 217 6.89 20.25 -26.48
C ALA A 217 6.40 20.33 -27.94
N ALA A 218 5.51 19.42 -28.37
CA ALA A 218 5.00 19.39 -29.72
C ALA A 218 4.04 20.58 -30.00
N PRO A 219 4.13 21.23 -31.17
CA PRO A 219 3.19 22.28 -31.55
C PRO A 219 1.76 21.74 -31.66
N GLN A 220 0.81 22.48 -31.08
CA GLN A 220 -0.62 22.18 -31.20
C GLN A 220 -1.08 22.44 -32.64
N VAL A 221 -1.46 21.40 -33.36
CA VAL A 221 -2.17 21.56 -34.64
C VAL A 221 -3.61 21.84 -34.29
N THR A 222 -4.03 23.12 -34.35
CA THR A 222 -5.43 23.46 -34.21
C THR A 222 -6.19 22.88 -35.41
N PRO A 223 -7.15 21.95 -35.23
CA PRO A 223 -7.95 21.49 -36.33
C PRO A 223 -8.70 22.69 -36.91
N SER A 224 -8.49 22.94 -38.20
CA SER A 224 -9.20 24.00 -38.92
C SER A 224 -10.68 23.69 -38.83
N ARG A 225 -11.44 24.56 -38.17
CA ARG A 225 -12.89 24.44 -38.10
C ARG A 225 -13.42 24.64 -39.51
N THR A 226 -13.78 23.56 -40.20
CA THR A 226 -14.55 23.64 -41.44
C THR A 226 -15.90 24.24 -41.08
N GLU A 227 -16.17 25.44 -41.60
CA GLU A 227 -17.46 26.13 -41.55
C GLU A 227 -18.56 25.37 -42.30
#